data_AF-A0A1X0DXL5-F1
#
_entry.id   AF-A0A1X0DXL5-F1
#
_cell.length_a   1.000
_cell.length_b   1.000
_cell.length_c   1.000
_cell.angle_alpha   90.00
_cell.angle_beta   90.00
_cell.angle_gamma   90.00
#
_symmetry.space_group_name_H-M   'P 1'
#
loop_
_entity.id
_entity.type
_entity.pdbx_description
1 polymer ?
#
loop_
_entity_poly.entity_id
_entity_poly.type
_entity_poly.pdbx_seq_one_letter_code
_entity_poly.pdbx_strand_id
1 'polypeptide(L)'
;MTGYRPSWLTGVEFIEGNHGSYHANVYNNIRAACEHPDVADSVLVTNDDFFVTSPTDRIPHYFRDTLVNHLNTPKVKRGGWWSESLHATLICLQAHGMPEPLSYELHVPFPARKQQIADVLTKFRHVTPDNPPQWRTLVGNLNHFGGTKQADVKAYHAGELNQPFHSTTTRSFQHFHEQLRYMFPEPSGHEADA
;
A
#
# COMPACT_ATOMS: atom_id res chain seq x y z
N MET A 1 3.48 8.99 10.87
CA MET A 1 2.15 8.67 10.28
C MET A 1 1.70 9.84 9.42
N THR A 2 0.95 9.61 8.34
CA THR A 2 0.38 10.69 7.51
C THR A 2 -1.11 10.50 7.29
N GLY A 3 -1.91 11.56 7.36
CA GLY A 3 -3.36 11.51 7.10
C GLY A 3 -4.20 11.69 8.35
N TYR A 4 -4.87 10.64 8.84
CA TYR A 4 -5.70 10.68 10.05
C TYR A 4 -4.93 10.13 11.24
N ARG A 5 -4.95 10.80 12.40
CA ARG A 5 -4.35 10.31 13.64
C ARG A 5 -5.42 9.75 14.59
N PRO A 6 -5.48 8.43 14.83
CA PRO A 6 -6.37 7.87 15.83
C PRO A 6 -6.03 8.35 17.25
N SER A 7 -7.04 8.52 18.10
CA SER A 7 -6.85 8.98 19.48
C SER A 7 -6.08 8.00 20.36
N TRP A 8 -6.11 6.71 20.04
CA TRP A 8 -5.37 5.66 20.73
C TRP A 8 -3.88 5.63 20.36
N LEU A 9 -3.45 6.32 19.30
CA LEU A 9 -2.08 6.23 18.80
C LEU A 9 -1.16 7.29 19.45
N THR A 10 -0.17 6.81 20.19
CA THR A 10 0.79 7.61 20.95
C THR A 10 2.23 7.40 20.45
N GLY A 11 3.14 8.30 20.83
CA GLY A 11 4.57 8.14 20.54
C GLY A 11 4.94 8.13 19.05
N VAL A 12 4.11 8.72 18.17
CA VAL A 12 4.38 8.81 16.73
C VAL A 12 4.43 10.27 16.28
N GLU A 13 5.37 10.57 15.38
CA GLU A 13 5.34 11.80 14.60
C GLU A 13 4.20 11.76 13.58
N PHE A 14 3.59 12.91 13.34
CA PHE A 14 2.39 13.03 12.54
C PHE A 14 2.54 14.14 11.51
N ILE A 15 2.28 13.78 10.25
CA ILE A 15 2.19 14.70 9.12
C ILE A 15 0.70 14.81 8.77
N GLU A 16 0.16 16.02 8.81
CA GLU A 16 -1.23 16.24 8.42
C GLU A 16 -1.45 15.88 6.94
N GLY A 17 -2.62 15.30 6.62
CA GLY A 17 -2.96 14.88 5.28
C GLY A 17 -4.46 14.81 5.07
N ASN A 18 -4.90 14.02 4.07
CA ASN A 18 -6.31 13.87 3.70
C ASN A 18 -7.00 15.17 3.24
N HIS A 19 -6.27 16.09 2.62
CA HIS A 19 -6.80 17.37 2.13
C HIS A 19 -7.51 17.29 0.77
N GLY A 20 -7.58 16.11 0.14
CA GLY A 20 -8.15 15.91 -1.19
C GLY A 20 -9.39 15.00 -1.20
N SER A 21 -9.72 14.52 -2.39
CA SER A 21 -10.75 13.48 -2.55
C SER A 21 -10.32 12.20 -1.84
N TYR A 22 -11.29 11.37 -1.44
CA TYR A 22 -11.03 10.06 -0.85
C TYR A 22 -10.08 9.21 -1.71
N HIS A 23 -10.20 9.25 -3.04
CA HIS A 23 -9.35 8.50 -3.96
C HIS A 23 -7.94 9.09 -4.08
N ALA A 24 -7.81 10.41 -4.02
CA ALA A 24 -6.52 11.09 -4.12
C ALA A 24 -5.72 11.08 -2.81
N ASN A 25 -6.38 10.87 -1.67
CA ASN A 25 -5.77 11.00 -0.34
C ASN A 25 -4.58 10.08 -0.13
N VAL A 26 -4.64 8.81 -0.57
CA VAL A 26 -3.50 7.89 -0.43
C VAL A 26 -2.29 8.44 -1.18
N TYR A 27 -2.46 8.83 -2.44
CA TYR A 27 -1.39 9.38 -3.26
C TYR A 27 -0.79 10.64 -2.64
N ASN A 28 -1.66 11.56 -2.21
CA ASN A 28 -1.24 12.84 -1.63
C ASN A 28 -0.54 12.67 -0.28
N ASN A 29 -1.00 11.74 0.57
CA ASN A 29 -0.37 11.45 1.85
C ASN A 29 1.02 10.84 1.67
N ILE A 30 1.18 9.91 0.71
CA ILE A 30 2.50 9.35 0.41
C ILE A 30 3.44 10.42 -0.12
N ARG A 31 2.95 11.31 -1.00
CA ARG A 31 3.73 12.45 -1.49
C ARG A 31 4.17 13.37 -0.35
N ALA A 32 3.25 13.78 0.52
CA ALA A 32 3.54 14.62 1.68
C ALA A 32 4.57 13.97 2.61
N ALA A 33 4.44 12.68 2.89
CA ALA A 33 5.42 11.93 3.68
C ALA A 33 6.81 11.93 3.01
N CYS A 34 6.87 11.74 1.70
CA CYS A 34 8.15 11.67 0.99
C CYS A 34 8.81 13.03 0.80
N GLU A 35 8.04 14.12 0.82
CA GLU A 35 8.55 15.49 0.76
C GLU A 35 8.98 16.02 2.14
N HIS A 36 8.59 15.34 3.23
CA HIS A 36 8.91 15.79 4.58
C HIS A 36 10.40 15.62 4.90
N PRO A 37 11.07 16.66 5.45
CA PRO A 37 12.51 16.62 5.72
C PRO A 37 12.88 15.54 6.76
N ASP A 38 12.04 15.35 7.78
CA ASP A 38 12.34 14.45 8.90
C ASP A 38 12.01 12.97 8.60
N VAL A 39 11.38 12.67 7.46
CA VAL A 39 11.15 11.27 7.05
C VAL A 39 12.44 10.68 6.52
N ALA A 40 12.82 9.51 7.04
CA ALA A 40 14.02 8.79 6.64
C ALA A 40 14.07 8.49 5.14
N ASP A 41 15.28 8.41 4.59
CA ASP A 41 15.46 8.11 3.15
C ASP A 41 14.99 6.72 2.74
N SER A 42 15.18 5.74 3.62
CA SER A 42 14.66 4.39 3.43
C SER A 42 13.33 4.29 4.16
N VAL A 43 12.27 4.01 3.42
CA VAL A 43 10.91 3.93 3.96
C VAL A 43 10.33 2.56 3.72
N LEU A 44 9.48 2.14 4.66
CA LEU A 44 8.61 0.99 4.50
C LEU A 44 7.16 1.50 4.52
N VAL A 45 6.47 1.37 3.39
CA VAL A 45 5.07 1.82 3.29
C VAL A 45 4.14 0.63 3.52
N THR A 46 3.24 0.76 4.50
CA THR A 46 2.25 -0.27 4.84
C THR A 46 0.83 0.25 4.63
N ASN A 47 -0.11 -0.67 4.45
CA ASN A 47 -1.54 -0.39 4.62
C ASN A 47 -1.87 -0.29 6.13
N ASP A 48 -3.01 0.28 6.47
CA ASP A 48 -3.50 0.49 7.85
C ASP A 48 -4.18 -0.75 8.46
N ASP A 49 -4.27 -1.85 7.71
CA ASP A 49 -5.01 -3.06 8.06
C ASP A 49 -4.15 -4.34 8.00
N PHE A 50 -2.90 -4.18 8.39
CA PHE A 50 -1.79 -5.09 8.12
C PHE A 50 -1.11 -5.62 9.38
N PHE A 51 -0.65 -6.87 9.35
CA PHE A 51 0.03 -7.57 10.45
C PHE A 51 1.24 -8.37 9.93
N VAL A 52 2.34 -8.35 10.68
CA VAL A 52 3.51 -9.21 10.45
C VAL A 52 3.40 -10.43 11.35
N THR A 53 3.05 -11.58 10.79
CA THR A 53 2.60 -12.77 11.54
C THR A 53 3.69 -13.83 11.75
N SER A 54 4.90 -13.61 11.21
CA SER A 54 6.12 -14.34 11.56
C SER A 54 7.37 -13.46 11.42
N PRO A 55 8.47 -13.80 12.12
CA PRO A 55 9.73 -13.09 12.01
C PRO A 55 10.17 -12.91 10.56
N THR A 56 10.51 -11.68 10.19
CA THR A 56 10.87 -11.32 8.82
C THR A 56 12.13 -10.46 8.85
N ASP A 57 13.26 -11.02 8.40
CA ASP A 57 14.55 -10.30 8.41
C ASP A 57 14.63 -9.22 7.33
N ARG A 58 13.98 -9.48 6.19
CA ARG A 58 13.97 -8.60 5.02
C ARG A 58 12.62 -8.66 4.34
N ILE A 59 12.18 -7.49 3.88
CA ILE A 59 10.95 -7.36 3.11
C ILE A 59 11.36 -7.27 1.64
N PRO A 60 11.09 -8.28 0.81
CA PRO A 60 11.35 -8.19 -0.62
C PRO A 60 10.24 -7.40 -1.32
N HIS A 61 10.50 -7.00 -2.56
CA HIS A 61 9.43 -6.51 -3.43
C HIS A 61 8.57 -7.69 -3.88
N TYR A 62 7.25 -7.55 -3.74
CA TYR A 62 6.29 -8.49 -4.29
C TYR A 62 5.47 -7.83 -5.39
N PHE A 63 5.10 -8.63 -6.38
CA PHE A 63 4.14 -8.23 -7.40
C PHE A 63 3.07 -9.30 -7.56
N ARG A 64 1.87 -8.90 -8.00
CA ARG A 64 0.75 -9.82 -8.17
C ARG A 64 0.88 -10.65 -9.44
N ASP A 65 1.00 -9.95 -10.56
CA ASP A 65 1.06 -10.44 -11.94
C ASP A 65 1.41 -9.24 -12.83
N THR A 66 1.33 -9.37 -14.15
CA THR A 66 1.27 -8.19 -15.03
C THR A 66 0.03 -7.34 -14.71
N LEU A 67 0.12 -6.04 -14.93
CA LEU A 67 -1.00 -5.10 -14.73
C LEU A 67 -2.16 -5.42 -15.66
N VAL A 68 -1.88 -5.90 -16.88
CA VAL A 68 -2.89 -6.38 -17.83
C VAL A 68 -3.64 -7.58 -17.25
N ASN A 69 -2.95 -8.55 -16.65
CA ASN A 69 -3.59 -9.69 -15.99
C ASN A 69 -4.39 -9.25 -14.76
N HIS A 70 -3.87 -8.30 -13.98
CA HIS A 70 -4.59 -7.76 -12.81
C HIS A 70 -5.89 -7.06 -13.20
N LEU A 71 -5.87 -6.23 -14.24
CA LEU A 71 -7.07 -5.60 -14.81
C LEU A 71 -8.12 -6.62 -15.27
N ASN A 72 -7.67 -7.81 -15.67
CA ASN A 72 -8.55 -8.88 -16.11
C ASN A 72 -9.20 -9.71 -14.98
N THR A 73 -8.87 -9.44 -13.72
CA THR A 73 -9.48 -10.15 -12.59
C THR A 73 -10.97 -9.81 -12.43
N PRO A 74 -11.82 -10.75 -11.95
CA PRO A 74 -13.26 -10.49 -11.80
C PRO A 74 -13.60 -9.27 -10.95
N LYS A 75 -12.78 -8.99 -9.92
CA LYS A 75 -12.96 -7.82 -9.04
C LYS A 75 -12.76 -6.51 -9.80
N VAL A 76 -11.73 -6.42 -10.63
CA VAL A 76 -11.38 -5.19 -11.37
C VAL A 76 -12.27 -4.98 -12.59
N LYS A 77 -12.68 -6.07 -13.25
CA LYS A 77 -13.62 -6.05 -14.39
C LYS A 77 -15.00 -5.48 -14.06
N ARG A 78 -15.41 -5.49 -12.78
CA ARG A 78 -16.66 -4.86 -12.33
C ARG A 78 -16.63 -3.33 -12.44
N GLY A 79 -15.45 -2.73 -12.68
CA GLY A 79 -15.30 -1.28 -12.85
C GLY A 79 -15.22 -0.53 -11.52
N GLY A 80 -15.45 0.78 -11.60
CA GLY A 80 -15.35 1.71 -10.48
C GLY A 80 -13.99 2.41 -10.40
N TRP A 81 -13.87 3.35 -9.46
CA TRP A 81 -12.73 4.27 -9.34
C TRP A 81 -11.37 3.55 -9.32
N TRP A 82 -11.26 2.41 -8.64
CA TRP A 82 -9.99 1.67 -8.55
C TRP A 82 -9.60 1.05 -9.89
N SER A 83 -10.58 0.54 -10.64
CA SER A 83 -10.37 0.02 -12.00
C SER A 83 -9.95 1.12 -12.95
N GLU A 84 -10.56 2.30 -12.87
CA GLU A 84 -10.17 3.49 -13.64
C GLU A 84 -8.74 3.94 -13.32
N SER A 85 -8.36 3.96 -12.05
CA SER A 85 -6.99 4.29 -11.64
C SER A 85 -5.97 3.27 -12.14
N LEU A 86 -6.28 1.97 -12.10
CA LEU A 86 -5.42 0.92 -12.69
C LEU A 86 -5.26 1.10 -14.21
N HIS A 87 -6.31 1.47 -14.93
CA HIS A 87 -6.22 1.77 -16.37
C HIS A 87 -5.35 3.01 -16.63
N ALA A 88 -5.54 4.09 -15.87
CA ALA A 88 -4.68 5.28 -15.97
C ALA A 88 -3.21 4.93 -15.73
N THR A 89 -2.94 4.04 -14.78
CA THR A 89 -1.60 3.51 -14.49
C THR A 89 -1.02 2.74 -15.67
N LEU A 90 -1.80 1.86 -16.30
CA LEU A 90 -1.36 1.11 -17.47
C LEU A 90 -0.99 2.05 -18.63
N ILE A 91 -1.86 3.03 -18.92
CA ILE A 91 -1.62 4.03 -19.97
C ILE A 91 -0.31 4.79 -19.68
N CYS A 92 -0.12 5.23 -18.44
CA CYS A 92 1.10 5.92 -18.02
C CYS A 92 2.36 5.08 -18.28
N LEU A 93 2.36 3.80 -17.88
CA LEU A 93 3.52 2.92 -18.01
C LEU A 93 3.79 2.52 -19.46
N GLN A 94 2.75 2.26 -20.25
CA GLN A 94 2.88 1.98 -21.68
C GLN A 94 3.43 3.19 -22.45
N ALA A 95 2.99 4.40 -22.11
CA ALA A 95 3.55 5.64 -22.66
C ALA A 95 5.04 5.84 -22.31
N HIS A 96 5.54 5.14 -21.27
CA HIS A 96 6.95 5.10 -20.89
C HIS A 96 7.71 3.88 -21.44
N GLY A 97 7.15 3.19 -22.44
CA GLY A 97 7.82 2.08 -23.12
C GLY A 97 7.79 0.75 -22.36
N MET A 98 6.88 0.59 -21.40
CA MET A 98 6.70 -0.66 -20.65
C MET A 98 5.47 -1.41 -21.17
N PRO A 99 5.62 -2.37 -22.10
CA PRO A 99 4.48 -3.05 -22.71
C PRO A 99 3.73 -3.96 -21.73
N GLU A 100 4.47 -4.60 -20.82
CA GLU A 100 3.94 -5.58 -19.86
C GLU A 100 4.34 -5.21 -18.41
N PRO A 101 3.86 -4.09 -17.85
CA PRO A 101 4.26 -3.66 -16.52
C PRO A 101 3.73 -4.63 -15.45
N LEU A 102 4.47 -4.79 -14.35
CA LEU A 102 4.07 -5.60 -13.20
C LEU A 102 3.12 -4.82 -12.28
N SER A 103 2.10 -5.47 -11.72
CA SER A 103 1.22 -4.85 -10.73
C SER A 103 1.77 -5.05 -9.31
N TYR A 104 2.11 -3.96 -8.64
CA TYR A 104 2.59 -3.94 -7.24
C TYR A 104 1.45 -3.69 -6.22
N GLU A 105 0.19 -3.73 -6.67
CA GLU A 105 -0.99 -3.53 -5.81
C GLU A 105 -1.34 -4.80 -5.01
N LEU A 106 -0.67 -4.96 -3.86
CA LEU A 106 -0.83 -6.03 -2.88
C LEU A 106 -0.95 -5.44 -1.46
N HIS A 107 -1.60 -6.14 -0.54
CA HIS A 107 -1.67 -5.77 0.88
C HIS A 107 -0.45 -6.29 1.65
N VAL A 108 0.75 -5.98 1.15
CA VAL A 108 2.04 -6.31 1.76
C VAL A 108 2.90 -5.05 1.89
N PRO A 109 3.92 -5.04 2.76
CA PRO A 109 4.76 -3.87 2.93
C PRO A 109 5.54 -3.59 1.65
N PHE A 110 5.69 -2.31 1.31
CA PHE A 110 6.38 -1.85 0.12
C PHE A 110 7.64 -1.06 0.53
N PRO A 111 8.82 -1.71 0.53
CA PRO A 111 10.07 -1.02 0.82
C PRO A 111 10.46 -0.13 -0.36
N ALA A 112 10.98 1.07 -0.11
CA ALA A 112 11.44 1.97 -1.16
C ALA A 112 12.38 3.05 -0.61
N ARG A 113 13.00 3.81 -1.52
CA ARG A 113 13.65 5.07 -1.17
C ARG A 113 12.66 6.22 -1.32
N LYS A 114 12.66 7.12 -0.34
CA LYS A 114 11.84 8.33 -0.29
C LYS A 114 11.90 9.12 -1.60
N GLN A 115 13.11 9.35 -2.10
CA GLN A 115 13.33 10.10 -3.34
C GLN A 115 12.70 9.42 -4.57
N GLN A 116 12.81 8.09 -4.69
CA GLN A 116 12.22 7.34 -5.81
C GLN A 116 10.70 7.47 -5.86
N ILE A 117 10.07 7.48 -4.68
CA ILE A 117 8.63 7.74 -4.57
C ILE A 117 8.34 9.18 -4.95
N ALA A 118 9.02 10.16 -4.33
CA ALA A 118 8.78 11.58 -4.55
C ALA A 118 8.91 11.98 -6.04
N ASP A 119 9.93 11.48 -6.73
CA ASP A 119 10.17 11.75 -8.15
C ASP A 119 9.01 11.25 -9.02
N VAL A 120 8.56 10.02 -8.77
CA VAL A 120 7.44 9.42 -9.50
C VAL A 120 6.13 10.16 -9.19
N LEU A 121 5.84 10.45 -7.91
CA LEU A 121 4.60 11.15 -7.58
C LEU A 121 4.56 12.57 -8.13
N THR A 122 5.70 13.26 -8.15
CA THR A 122 5.83 14.58 -8.78
C THR A 122 5.58 14.51 -10.28
N LYS A 123 6.14 13.49 -10.95
CA LYS A 123 6.01 13.29 -12.39
C LYS A 123 4.56 13.07 -12.84
N PHE A 124 3.77 12.34 -12.06
CA PHE A 124 2.38 11.99 -12.41
C PHE A 124 1.31 12.81 -11.67
N ARG A 125 1.68 13.83 -10.90
CA ARG A 125 0.74 14.60 -10.04
C ARG A 125 -0.46 15.22 -10.75
N HIS A 126 -0.35 15.44 -12.06
CA HIS A 126 -1.38 16.05 -12.90
C HIS A 126 -2.21 15.03 -13.69
N VAL A 127 -1.89 13.74 -13.61
CA VAL A 127 -2.66 12.68 -14.25
C VAL A 127 -3.82 12.32 -13.34
N THR A 128 -5.05 12.55 -13.81
CA THR A 128 -6.30 12.24 -13.10
C THR A 128 -6.24 12.63 -11.61
N PRO A 129 -6.02 13.92 -11.26
CA PRO A 129 -5.66 14.33 -9.89
C PRO A 129 -6.69 13.93 -8.82
N ASP A 130 -7.97 13.80 -9.18
CA ASP A 130 -9.03 13.35 -8.27
C ASP A 130 -9.14 11.82 -8.12
N ASN A 131 -8.47 11.06 -8.99
CA ASN A 131 -8.36 9.60 -8.99
C ASN A 131 -6.99 9.18 -9.58
N PRO A 132 -5.89 9.50 -8.88
CA PRO A 132 -4.55 9.43 -9.45
C PRO A 132 -4.16 7.98 -9.76
N PRO A 133 -3.17 7.75 -10.64
CA PRO A 133 -2.65 6.41 -10.90
C PRO A 133 -2.15 5.70 -9.63
N GLN A 134 -2.15 4.37 -9.68
CA GLN A 134 -1.71 3.50 -8.60
C GLN A 134 -0.19 3.64 -8.41
N TRP A 135 0.18 4.31 -7.32
CA TRP A 135 1.54 4.78 -7.11
C TRP A 135 2.56 3.67 -6.90
N ARG A 136 2.22 2.57 -6.21
CA ARG A 136 3.16 1.44 -5.99
C ARG A 136 3.55 0.85 -7.32
N THR A 137 2.57 0.64 -8.18
CA THR A 137 2.77 0.13 -9.54
C THR A 137 3.59 1.09 -10.40
N LEU A 138 3.36 2.41 -10.31
CA LEU A 138 4.23 3.38 -10.98
C LEU A 138 5.68 3.30 -10.46
N VAL A 139 5.88 3.39 -9.15
CA VAL A 139 7.21 3.41 -8.52
C VAL A 139 7.98 2.13 -8.82
N GLY A 140 7.35 0.97 -8.65
CA GLY A 140 7.99 -0.33 -8.85
C GLY A 140 8.47 -0.54 -10.29
N ASN A 141 7.66 -0.18 -11.29
CA ASN A 141 8.05 -0.34 -12.68
C ASN A 141 9.08 0.70 -13.13
N LEU A 142 8.90 1.97 -12.79
CA LEU A 142 9.80 3.05 -13.21
C LEU A 142 11.19 2.97 -12.56
N ASN A 143 11.31 2.26 -11.44
CA ASN A 143 12.59 1.98 -10.79
C ASN A 143 13.06 0.52 -10.99
N HIS A 144 12.38 -0.26 -11.84
CA HIS A 144 12.74 -1.64 -12.17
C HIS A 144 12.94 -2.56 -10.95
N PHE A 145 12.05 -2.47 -9.95
CA PHE A 145 12.18 -3.24 -8.70
C PHE A 145 12.13 -4.75 -8.89
N GLY A 146 11.44 -5.24 -9.94
CA GLY A 146 11.21 -6.67 -10.14
C GLY A 146 10.52 -7.27 -8.91
N GLY A 147 11.03 -8.39 -8.41
CA GLY A 147 10.59 -8.99 -7.17
C GLY A 147 10.04 -10.40 -7.34
N THR A 148 9.24 -10.84 -6.38
CA THR A 148 8.64 -12.18 -6.36
C THR A 148 7.14 -12.10 -6.62
N LYS A 149 6.65 -12.96 -7.53
CA LYS A 149 5.20 -13.08 -7.76
C LYS A 149 4.53 -13.64 -6.50
N GLN A 150 3.49 -12.99 -5.99
CA GLN A 150 2.75 -13.45 -4.83
C GLN A 150 1.25 -13.14 -4.93
N ALA A 151 0.44 -14.01 -4.32
CA ALA A 151 -0.98 -13.74 -4.11
C ALA A 151 -1.20 -12.64 -3.06
N ASP A 152 -2.32 -11.93 -3.17
CA ASP A 152 -2.68 -10.93 -2.17
C ASP A 152 -3.03 -11.61 -0.84
N VAL A 153 -2.53 -11.06 0.27
CA VAL A 153 -2.71 -11.62 1.62
C VAL A 153 -3.96 -11.07 2.32
N LYS A 154 -4.77 -10.29 1.60
CA LYS A 154 -6.05 -9.77 2.08
C LYS A 154 -7.04 -10.90 2.35
N ALA A 155 -7.30 -11.17 3.62
CA ALA A 155 -8.26 -12.15 4.06
C ALA A 155 -9.67 -11.55 4.13
N TYR A 156 -10.62 -12.20 3.45
CA TYR A 156 -12.04 -11.81 3.42
C TYR A 156 -12.96 -12.77 4.17
N HIS A 157 -12.48 -13.97 4.50
CA HIS A 157 -13.21 -15.04 5.17
C HIS A 157 -12.38 -15.60 6.31
N ALA A 158 -13.01 -16.33 7.23
CA ALA A 158 -12.32 -17.02 8.31
C ALA A 158 -11.29 -18.04 7.78
N GLY A 159 -10.22 -18.26 8.55
CA GLY A 159 -9.16 -19.20 8.22
C GLY A 159 -7.95 -19.04 9.15
N GLU A 160 -6.83 -19.62 8.73
CA GLU A 160 -5.54 -19.41 9.38
C GLU A 160 -4.93 -18.06 9.00
N LEU A 161 -4.06 -17.54 9.87
CA LEU A 161 -3.26 -16.35 9.55
C LEU A 161 -2.28 -16.66 8.40
N ASN A 162 -2.43 -15.95 7.29
CA ASN A 162 -1.39 -15.84 6.26
C ASN A 162 -0.02 -15.48 6.87
N GLN A 163 1.06 -16.00 6.27
CA GLN A 163 2.45 -15.83 6.71
C GLN A 163 3.33 -15.38 5.53
N PRO A 164 4.33 -14.50 5.73
CA PRO A 164 4.64 -13.79 6.98
C PRO A 164 3.75 -12.56 7.20
N PHE A 165 2.81 -12.32 6.30
CA PHE A 165 2.02 -11.11 6.26
C PHE A 165 0.53 -11.44 6.19
N HIS A 166 -0.26 -10.70 6.95
CA HIS A 166 -1.70 -10.84 6.98
C HIS A 166 -2.36 -9.47 6.86
N SER A 167 -3.46 -9.38 6.11
CA SER A 167 -4.27 -8.16 6.05
C SER A 167 -5.74 -8.50 6.16
N THR A 168 -6.49 -7.67 6.87
CA THR A 168 -7.93 -7.89 7.13
C THR A 168 -8.75 -6.70 6.66
N THR A 169 -10.05 -6.89 6.43
CA THR A 169 -11.00 -5.78 6.42
C THR A 169 -11.56 -5.62 7.83
N THR A 170 -12.20 -4.49 8.14
CA THR A 170 -12.95 -4.34 9.41
C THR A 170 -13.90 -5.51 9.68
N ARG A 171 -14.56 -6.02 8.62
CA ARG A 171 -15.48 -7.15 8.72
C ARG A 171 -14.75 -8.46 9.00
N SER A 172 -13.68 -8.75 8.26
CA SER A 172 -12.96 -10.02 8.42
C SER A 172 -12.06 -10.06 9.65
N PHE A 173 -11.64 -8.91 10.21
CA PHE A 173 -10.87 -8.84 11.45
C PHE A 173 -11.53 -9.62 12.60
N GLN A 174 -12.86 -9.64 12.65
CA GLN A 174 -13.63 -10.39 13.64
C GLN A 174 -13.28 -11.89 13.65
N HIS A 175 -12.86 -12.46 12.52
CA HIS A 175 -12.45 -13.87 12.43
C HIS A 175 -11.01 -14.14 12.89
N PHE A 176 -10.18 -13.10 12.98
CA PHE A 176 -8.74 -13.23 13.21
C PHE A 176 -8.27 -12.60 14.54
N HIS A 177 -9.10 -11.75 15.16
CA HIS A 177 -8.71 -10.96 16.32
C HIS A 177 -8.22 -11.82 17.51
N GLU A 178 -8.79 -13.02 17.73
CA GLU A 178 -8.32 -13.92 18.79
C GLU A 178 -6.92 -14.49 18.49
N GLN A 179 -6.68 -14.95 17.26
CA GLN A 179 -5.36 -15.44 16.84
C GLN A 179 -4.31 -14.33 16.91
N LEU A 180 -4.67 -13.11 16.51
CA LEU A 180 -3.80 -11.94 16.57
C LEU A 180 -3.51 -11.53 18.02
N ARG A 181 -4.51 -11.53 18.92
CA ARG A 181 -4.31 -11.27 20.35
C ARG A 181 -3.43 -12.32 21.01
N TYR A 182 -3.53 -13.58 20.60
CA TYR A 182 -2.64 -14.62 21.10
C TYR A 182 -1.18 -14.38 20.68
N MET A 183 -0.97 -13.86 19.45
CA MET A 183 0.36 -13.55 18.91
C MET A 183 0.96 -12.25 19.47
N PHE A 184 0.12 -11.25 19.75
CA PHE A 184 0.47 -9.95 20.31
C PHE A 184 -0.31 -9.72 21.60
N PRO A 185 0.04 -10.43 22.70
CA PRO A 185 -0.74 -10.38 23.94
C PRO A 185 -0.59 -9.05 24.67
N GLU A 186 0.54 -8.37 24.49
CA GLU A 186 0.83 -7.08 25.12
C GLU A 186 0.57 -5.94 24.13
N PRO A 187 0.00 -4.81 24.58
CA PRO A 187 -0.12 -3.62 23.76
C PRO A 187 1.26 -3.12 23.32
N SER A 188 1.33 -2.57 22.11
CA SER A 188 2.56 -1.91 21.65
C SER A 188 2.80 -0.60 22.42
N GLY A 189 4.05 -0.13 22.47
CA GLY A 189 4.38 1.18 23.07
C GLY A 189 3.77 2.39 22.33
N HIS A 190 3.01 2.15 21.26
CA HIS A 190 2.27 3.15 20.50
C HIS A 190 0.77 3.13 20.79
N GLU A 191 0.29 2.18 21.57
CA GLU A 191 -1.08 2.16 22.06
C GLU A 191 -1.15 3.00 23.35
N ALA A 192 -2.11 3.91 23.42
CA ALA A 192 -2.45 4.57 24.68
C ALA A 192 -2.87 3.51 25.71
N ASP A 193 -2.46 3.68 26.96
CA ASP A 193 -2.99 2.88 28.07
C ASP A 193 -4.52 2.97 28.03
N ALA A 194 -5.17 1.82 27.85
CA ALA A 194 -6.62 1.69 27.80
C ALA A 194 -7.25 1.80 29.20
#